data_AF-W2DTQ4-F1
#
_entry.id   AF-W2DTQ4-F1
#
_cell.length_a   1.000
_cell.length_b   1.000
_cell.length_c   1.000
_cell.angle_alpha   90.00
_cell.angle_beta   90.00
_cell.angle_gamma   90.00
#
_symmetry.space_group_name_H-M   'P 1'
#
loop_
_entity.id
_entity.type
_entity.pdbx_description
1 polymer ?
#
loop_
_entity_poly.entity_id
_entity_poly.type
_entity_poly.pdbx_seq_one_letter_code
_entity_poly.pdbx_strand_id
1 'polypeptide(L)'
;MNKLTAAIILAAGMGSTWCLAEAADPIKVESQGSVIGDDVLYSIGGGSAVQMGSAGQMESITVGGGWQNNLVCGNMDLSNTLQNQLNGTTQGFQQIMSSVIQNATGAVTSLPALILQRANPALYNLLTNGILQARLDYDRSKGTCRAMAERMADIAGGQMGWGKVAEGQKMGQALTSSNDAVAVVNKVEEAPGTNGVTWVGGKQAGGNGQQPIKVVGDVAKAGYNLLNNRAAQDTSSIPQSSCSNGLVCGSWESPAEAAQFANRVLGEQQIQTCEGCATTSTPGVGLTPLIQETYDKKLAALQELLKPGTQITSEKLREASSDSLPITRGVVTALRDERDQAVLASRLASEVALADVLEKGLLLQRMLITGSKEPNVNANKLAVEATNGQVDTLQQLITNLKTELEMRQQLANNSPMKIIERSKARSENSRTIYDAAPEQDRLLQLQKPADKE
;
A
#
# COMPACT_ATOMS: atom_id res chain seq x y z
N MET A 1 1.21 19.98 75.45
CA MET A 1 1.11 18.86 76.42
C MET A 1 0.49 17.70 75.65
N ASN A 2 1.02 16.49 75.54
CA ASN A 2 2.21 15.84 76.09
C ASN A 2 2.47 14.58 75.24
N LYS A 3 3.72 14.41 74.79
CA LYS A 3 4.58 13.20 74.81
C LYS A 3 4.12 11.91 74.08
N LEU A 4 4.84 11.43 73.04
CA LEU A 4 6.17 10.74 72.99
C LEU A 4 6.08 9.23 73.28
N THR A 5 6.39 8.40 72.27
CA THR A 5 7.38 7.27 72.20
C THR A 5 7.13 6.45 70.91
N ALA A 6 7.98 6.46 69.88
CA ALA A 6 9.33 5.89 69.71
C ALA A 6 9.36 4.34 69.63
N ALA A 7 9.55 3.80 68.42
CA ALA A 7 10.22 2.52 68.19
C ALA A 7 10.90 2.53 66.81
N ILE A 8 12.22 2.34 66.87
CA ILE A 8 13.20 2.29 65.77
C ILE A 8 13.27 0.85 65.27
N ILE A 9 13.17 0.62 63.96
CA ILE A 9 13.77 -0.54 63.30
C ILE A 9 14.51 -0.04 62.04
N LEU A 10 15.83 -0.06 62.13
CA LEU A 10 16.73 -0.05 60.97
C LEU A 10 16.66 -1.42 60.30
N ALA A 11 16.39 -1.46 59.00
CA ALA A 11 16.90 -2.51 58.12
C ALA A 11 17.22 -1.89 56.75
N ALA A 12 18.50 -1.96 56.42
CA ALA A 12 19.09 -1.50 55.19
C ALA A 12 18.72 -2.39 54.00
N GLY A 13 18.79 -1.83 52.79
CA GLY A 13 19.21 -2.61 51.62
C GLY A 13 18.34 -2.45 50.37
N MET A 14 18.97 -1.86 49.35
CA MET A 14 18.69 -2.04 47.91
C MET A 14 17.54 -1.23 47.33
N GLY A 15 17.83 0.06 47.07
CA GLY A 15 17.15 0.81 46.04
C GLY A 15 17.39 0.16 44.68
N SER A 16 16.32 -0.36 44.08
CA SER A 16 16.28 -0.66 42.66
C SER A 16 16.16 0.66 41.92
N THR A 17 17.29 1.20 41.46
CA THR A 17 17.29 2.22 40.40
C THR A 17 16.76 1.56 39.14
N TRP A 18 15.53 1.90 38.79
CA TRP A 18 14.99 1.66 37.47
C TRP A 18 15.83 2.50 36.52
N CYS A 19 16.74 1.83 35.80
CA CYS A 19 17.44 2.41 34.68
C CYS A 19 16.38 2.65 33.60
N LEU A 20 15.86 3.87 33.52
CA LEU A 20 15.25 4.35 32.30
C LEU A 20 16.38 4.34 31.26
N ALA A 21 16.34 3.36 30.37
CA ALA A 21 17.08 3.45 29.13
C ALA A 21 16.49 4.65 28.39
N GLU A 22 17.15 5.81 28.49
CA GLU A 22 17.05 6.84 27.47
C GLU A 22 17.45 6.16 26.17
N ALA A 23 16.43 5.80 25.38
CA ALA A 23 16.62 5.57 23.96
C ALA A 23 17.24 6.88 23.45
N ALA A 24 18.54 6.81 23.11
CA ALA A 24 19.21 7.91 22.45
C ALA A 24 18.34 8.31 21.25
N ASP A 25 17.92 9.56 21.23
CA ASP A 25 17.20 10.13 20.09
C ASP A 25 17.99 9.78 18.82
N PRO A 26 17.33 9.25 17.76
CA PRO A 26 18.00 9.09 16.48
C PRO A 26 18.53 10.46 16.05
N ILE A 27 19.81 10.49 15.65
CA ILE A 27 20.58 11.70 15.32
C ILE A 27 19.69 12.68 14.55
N LYS A 28 19.21 13.70 15.27
CA LYS A 28 18.59 14.87 14.67
C LYS A 28 19.72 15.63 14.00
N VAL A 29 19.81 15.56 12.67
CA VAL A 29 20.46 16.63 11.90
C VAL A 29 19.50 17.83 11.89
N GLU A 30 19.13 18.30 13.08
CA GLU A 30 18.55 19.63 13.22
C GLU A 30 19.72 20.59 13.04
N SER A 31 19.63 21.41 11.98
CA SER A 31 20.60 22.42 11.58
C SER A 31 20.71 23.54 12.63
N GLN A 32 21.19 23.22 13.82
CA GLN A 32 21.67 24.16 14.81
C GLN A 32 22.98 23.66 15.44
N GLY A 33 24.09 23.93 14.76
CA GLY A 33 25.41 24.16 15.37
C GLY A 33 26.14 22.95 15.98
N SER A 34 27.12 22.43 15.22
CA SER A 34 28.13 21.40 15.57
C SER A 34 27.53 19.99 15.76
N VAL A 35 28.03 18.90 15.14
CA VAL A 35 29.39 18.35 15.29
C VAL A 35 29.90 17.64 14.01
N ILE A 36 29.19 17.70 12.87
CA ILE A 36 29.63 17.02 11.64
C ILE A 36 29.88 18.06 10.55
N GLY A 37 31.11 18.11 10.04
CA GLY A 37 31.45 18.96 8.89
C GLY A 37 30.69 18.50 7.64
N ASP A 38 30.33 19.43 6.76
CA ASP A 38 29.62 19.12 5.51
C ASP A 38 30.39 18.06 4.68
N ASP A 39 31.72 18.07 4.74
CA ASP A 39 32.61 17.08 4.13
C ASP A 39 32.40 15.66 4.71
N VAL A 40 32.29 15.55 6.03
CA VAL A 40 32.01 14.27 6.70
C VAL A 40 30.56 13.85 6.42
N LEU A 41 29.61 14.78 6.45
CA LEU A 41 28.19 14.52 6.19
C LEU A 41 27.97 13.92 4.81
N TYR A 42 28.51 14.53 3.75
CA TYR A 42 28.30 14.03 2.39
C TYR A 42 29.20 12.82 2.06
N SER A 43 30.38 12.69 2.67
CA SER A 43 31.27 11.53 2.42
C SER A 43 30.77 10.22 3.04
N ILE A 44 29.93 10.28 4.09
CA ILE A 44 29.23 9.11 4.64
C ILE A 44 27.89 8.81 3.94
N GLY A 45 27.55 9.55 2.87
CA GLY A 45 26.32 9.38 2.11
C GLY A 45 25.18 10.34 2.49
N GLY A 46 25.45 11.38 3.29
CA GLY A 46 24.47 12.39 3.68
C GLY A 46 23.82 12.12 5.05
N GLY A 47 22.51 12.28 5.13
CA GLY A 47 21.70 11.99 6.33
C GLY A 47 21.83 10.53 6.81
N SER A 48 21.17 10.19 7.92
CA SER A 48 21.26 8.84 8.51
C SER A 48 20.94 7.73 7.49
N ALA A 49 21.91 6.82 7.26
CA ALA A 49 21.81 5.70 6.31
C ALA A 49 20.67 4.72 6.62
N VAL A 50 20.24 4.66 7.88
CA VAL A 50 19.06 3.92 8.35
C VAL A 50 18.43 4.73 9.48
N GLN A 51 17.45 5.58 9.17
CA GLN A 51 16.59 6.07 10.24
C GLN A 51 15.75 4.90 10.73
N MET A 52 16.16 4.34 11.86
CA MET A 52 15.36 3.39 12.63
C MET A 52 14.14 4.17 13.17
N GLY A 53 13.11 4.33 12.33
CA GLY A 53 11.80 4.74 12.82
C GLY A 53 11.39 3.78 13.94
N SER A 54 10.73 4.29 14.97
CA SER A 54 10.26 3.45 16.07
C SER A 54 9.48 2.28 15.49
N ALA A 55 9.91 1.05 15.80
CA ALA A 55 9.12 -0.11 15.50
C ALA A 55 7.84 0.03 16.32
N GLY A 56 6.75 0.46 15.67
CA GLY A 56 5.43 0.47 16.29
C GLY A 56 5.17 -0.90 16.91
N GLN A 57 4.63 -0.94 18.12
CA GLN A 57 4.21 -2.19 18.73
C GLN A 57 3.24 -2.86 17.76
N MET A 58 3.66 -3.96 17.15
CA MET A 58 2.79 -4.75 16.28
C MET A 58 1.78 -5.46 17.18
N GLU A 59 0.70 -4.78 17.52
CA GLU A 59 -0.41 -5.41 18.19
C GLU A 59 -0.97 -6.50 17.29
N SER A 60 -1.14 -7.70 17.84
CA SER A 60 -1.82 -8.79 17.14
C SER A 60 -3.28 -8.41 16.96
N ILE A 61 -3.61 -7.85 15.79
CA ILE A 61 -4.99 -7.63 15.41
C ILE A 61 -5.62 -9.01 15.19
N THR A 62 -6.31 -9.49 16.22
CA THR A 62 -7.14 -10.69 16.12
C THR A 62 -8.40 -10.29 15.35
N VAL A 63 -8.39 -10.49 14.04
CA VAL A 63 -9.58 -10.30 13.21
C VAL A 63 -10.51 -11.49 13.43
N GLY A 64 -11.45 -11.29 14.35
CA GLY A 64 -12.57 -12.19 14.58
C GLY A 64 -13.46 -12.28 13.34
N GLY A 65 -13.64 -13.50 12.84
CA GLY A 65 -14.58 -13.83 11.76
C GLY A 65 -13.96 -14.10 10.38
N GLY A 66 -12.63 -14.10 10.25
CA GLY A 66 -11.95 -14.48 9.01
C GLY A 66 -12.24 -15.94 8.64
N TRP A 67 -12.79 -16.14 7.45
CA TRP A 67 -13.23 -17.39 6.83
C TRP A 67 -12.39 -18.63 7.23
N GLN A 68 -12.96 -19.52 8.06
CA GLN A 68 -12.39 -20.84 8.32
C GLN A 68 -12.71 -21.77 7.14
N ASN A 69 -11.83 -21.79 6.14
CA ASN A 69 -11.98 -22.55 4.88
C ASN A 69 -12.36 -24.04 5.07
N ASN A 70 -11.98 -24.64 6.20
CA ASN A 70 -12.10 -26.08 6.41
C ASN A 70 -13.47 -26.55 6.96
N LEU A 71 -14.38 -25.63 7.30
CA LEU A 71 -15.64 -25.97 8.00
C LEU A 71 -16.91 -25.42 7.33
N VAL A 72 -16.80 -24.64 6.25
CA VAL A 72 -17.93 -23.90 5.66
C VAL A 72 -19.04 -24.85 5.20
N CYS A 73 -18.75 -25.84 4.35
CA CYS A 73 -19.78 -26.76 3.84
C CYS A 73 -20.23 -27.84 4.84
N GLY A 74 -19.59 -27.93 6.01
CA GLY A 74 -19.90 -28.92 7.05
C GLY A 74 -21.13 -28.55 7.89
N ASN A 75 -21.49 -27.26 7.94
CA ASN A 75 -22.59 -26.73 8.75
C ASN A 75 -23.98 -26.88 8.11
N MET A 76 -24.04 -27.39 6.87
CA MET A 76 -25.30 -27.69 6.19
C MET A 76 -25.97 -28.91 6.82
N ASP A 77 -27.25 -28.78 7.17
CA ASP A 77 -28.00 -29.81 7.87
C ASP A 77 -29.18 -30.32 7.02
N LEU A 78 -29.19 -31.63 6.75
CA LEU A 78 -30.24 -32.29 5.97
C LEU A 78 -31.59 -32.27 6.70
N SER A 79 -31.61 -32.39 8.03
CA SER A 79 -32.84 -32.34 8.83
C SER A 79 -33.49 -30.95 8.76
N ASN A 80 -32.70 -29.88 8.90
CA ASN A 80 -33.21 -28.50 8.77
C ASN A 80 -33.65 -28.20 7.33
N THR A 81 -32.87 -28.65 6.34
CA THR A 81 -33.23 -28.53 4.91
C THR A 81 -34.55 -29.24 4.63
N LEU A 82 -34.71 -30.48 5.12
CA LEU A 82 -35.93 -31.27 4.95
C LEU A 82 -37.12 -30.63 5.69
N GLN A 83 -36.93 -30.14 6.91
CA GLN A 83 -37.97 -29.46 7.68
C GLN A 83 -38.45 -28.18 6.99
N ASN A 84 -37.54 -27.36 6.47
CA ASN A 84 -37.89 -26.10 5.79
C ASN A 84 -38.54 -26.33 4.42
N GLN A 85 -38.10 -27.34 3.67
CA GLN A 85 -38.74 -27.71 2.41
C GLN A 85 -40.14 -28.25 2.66
N LEU A 86 -40.31 -29.16 3.62
CA LEU A 86 -41.62 -29.75 3.94
C LEU A 86 -42.60 -28.74 4.57
N ASN A 87 -42.10 -27.73 5.29
CA ASN A 87 -42.93 -26.63 5.82
C ASN A 87 -43.28 -25.57 4.75
N GLY A 88 -42.82 -25.72 3.51
CA GLY A 88 -43.09 -24.78 2.41
C GLY A 88 -42.34 -23.45 2.53
N THR A 89 -41.31 -23.38 3.39
CA THR A 89 -40.46 -22.19 3.56
C THR A 89 -39.45 -22.06 2.43
N THR A 90 -39.03 -23.16 1.82
CA THR A 90 -38.17 -23.22 0.62
C THR A 90 -38.97 -23.73 -0.59
N GLN A 91 -38.69 -23.18 -1.78
CA GLN A 91 -39.56 -23.28 -2.99
C GLN A 91 -39.83 -24.70 -3.52
N GLY A 92 -39.08 -25.72 -3.09
CA GLY A 92 -39.20 -27.10 -3.59
C GLY A 92 -40.60 -27.70 -3.41
N PHE A 93 -41.23 -27.49 -2.24
CA PHE A 93 -42.57 -28.04 -1.97
C PHE A 93 -43.70 -27.14 -2.49
N GLN A 94 -43.46 -25.83 -2.68
CA GLN A 94 -44.44 -24.89 -3.26
C GLN A 94 -44.69 -25.17 -4.75
N GLN A 95 -43.67 -25.54 -5.53
CA GLN A 95 -43.86 -25.93 -6.94
C GLN A 95 -44.67 -27.23 -7.07
N ILE A 96 -44.43 -28.19 -6.18
CA ILE A 96 -45.18 -29.45 -6.12
C ILE A 96 -46.63 -29.20 -5.63
N MET A 97 -46.82 -28.32 -4.64
CA MET A 97 -48.16 -27.94 -4.19
C MET A 97 -48.93 -27.11 -5.22
N SER A 98 -48.29 -26.28 -6.04
CA SER A 98 -48.97 -25.48 -7.08
C SER A 98 -49.60 -26.35 -8.17
N SER A 99 -48.98 -27.48 -8.49
CA SER A 99 -49.46 -28.45 -9.48
C SER A 99 -50.50 -29.43 -8.89
N VAL A 100 -50.57 -29.54 -7.55
CA VAL A 100 -51.62 -30.29 -6.84
C VAL A 100 -52.82 -29.41 -6.50
N ILE A 101 -52.63 -28.14 -6.16
CA ILE A 101 -53.72 -27.19 -5.84
C ILE A 101 -54.60 -26.88 -7.07
N GLN A 102 -54.04 -26.89 -8.29
CA GLN A 102 -54.87 -26.78 -9.50
C GLN A 102 -55.70 -28.04 -9.79
N ASN A 103 -55.43 -29.17 -9.12
CA ASN A 103 -56.14 -30.44 -9.32
C ASN A 103 -56.92 -30.94 -8.08
N ALA A 104 -56.87 -30.25 -6.95
CA ALA A 104 -57.50 -30.70 -5.71
C ALA A 104 -58.38 -29.60 -5.08
N THR A 105 -59.49 -29.28 -5.76
CA THR A 105 -60.62 -28.59 -5.12
C THR A 105 -61.72 -29.61 -4.84
N GLY A 106 -61.69 -30.24 -3.67
CA GLY A 106 -62.81 -31.05 -3.18
C GLY A 106 -62.42 -32.24 -2.32
N ALA A 107 -62.27 -32.03 -1.01
CA ALA A 107 -62.80 -32.89 0.07
C ALA A 107 -62.03 -32.61 1.37
N VAL A 108 -62.70 -31.96 2.31
CA VAL A 108 -62.20 -31.70 3.66
C VAL A 108 -62.84 -32.69 4.64
N THR A 109 -62.10 -32.98 5.71
CA THR A 109 -62.54 -33.25 7.09
C THR A 109 -62.45 -34.70 7.64
N SER A 110 -61.60 -34.81 8.67
CA SER A 110 -61.59 -35.75 9.80
C SER A 110 -61.02 -37.16 9.58
N LEU A 111 -59.79 -37.40 10.04
CA LEU A 111 -59.45 -38.14 11.27
C LEU A 111 -57.98 -38.63 11.27
N PRO A 112 -57.27 -38.64 12.43
CA PRO A 112 -55.83 -38.85 12.48
C PRO A 112 -55.40 -40.32 12.65
N ALA A 113 -54.28 -40.65 12.01
CA ALA A 113 -53.27 -41.65 12.40
C ALA A 113 -53.45 -43.17 12.12
N LEU A 114 -54.54 -43.68 11.55
CA LEU A 114 -54.64 -45.12 11.19
C LEU A 114 -54.93 -45.44 9.70
N ILE A 115 -55.05 -44.41 8.85
CA ILE A 115 -55.40 -44.53 7.42
C ILE A 115 -54.24 -44.15 6.47
N LEU A 116 -53.00 -44.01 6.97
CA LEU A 116 -51.87 -43.60 6.12
C LEU A 116 -51.29 -44.71 5.21
N GLN A 117 -51.74 -45.96 5.32
CA GLN A 117 -51.24 -47.05 4.47
C GLN A 117 -52.20 -47.51 3.36
N ARG A 118 -53.46 -47.03 3.29
CA ARG A 118 -54.38 -47.41 2.19
C ARG A 118 -55.15 -46.27 1.50
N ALA A 119 -55.22 -45.06 2.05
CA ALA A 119 -56.13 -44.04 1.49
C ALA A 119 -55.51 -43.01 0.56
N ASN A 120 -54.19 -42.94 0.40
CA ASN A 120 -53.63 -42.01 -0.58
C ASN A 120 -52.26 -42.46 -1.11
N PRO A 121 -52.23 -43.33 -2.14
CA PRO A 121 -51.00 -43.57 -2.91
C PRO A 121 -50.42 -42.25 -3.46
N ALA A 122 -51.24 -41.22 -3.65
CA ALA A 122 -50.80 -39.87 -3.99
C ALA A 122 -49.97 -39.21 -2.87
N LEU A 123 -50.33 -39.37 -1.59
CA LEU A 123 -49.56 -38.82 -0.46
C LEU A 123 -48.27 -39.62 -0.23
N TYR A 124 -48.31 -40.94 -0.39
CA TYR A 124 -47.11 -41.78 -0.34
C TYR A 124 -46.15 -41.39 -1.47
N ASN A 125 -46.62 -41.28 -2.71
CA ASN A 125 -45.81 -40.79 -3.82
C ASN A 125 -45.31 -39.35 -3.60
N LEU A 126 -46.11 -38.45 -3.02
CA LEU A 126 -45.68 -37.09 -2.67
C LEU A 126 -44.59 -37.06 -1.58
N LEU A 127 -44.71 -37.89 -0.56
CA LEU A 127 -43.70 -37.99 0.51
C LEU A 127 -42.44 -38.68 0.00
N THR A 128 -42.56 -39.78 -0.74
CA THR A 128 -41.42 -40.51 -1.30
C THR A 128 -40.68 -39.68 -2.36
N ASN A 129 -41.41 -39.03 -3.28
CA ASN A 129 -40.80 -38.17 -4.29
C ASN A 129 -40.32 -36.83 -3.71
N GLY A 130 -41.04 -36.26 -2.74
CA GLY A 130 -40.64 -35.02 -2.07
C GLY A 130 -39.39 -35.17 -1.21
N ILE A 131 -39.25 -36.28 -0.46
CA ILE A 131 -38.02 -36.59 0.29
C ILE A 131 -36.86 -36.87 -0.66
N LEU A 132 -37.12 -37.55 -1.79
CA LEU A 132 -36.09 -37.79 -2.81
C LEU A 132 -35.61 -36.47 -3.43
N GLN A 133 -36.53 -35.58 -3.80
CA GLN A 133 -36.18 -34.25 -4.32
C GLN A 133 -35.42 -33.42 -3.30
N ALA A 134 -35.85 -33.41 -2.04
CA ALA A 134 -35.16 -32.71 -0.97
C ALA A 134 -33.72 -33.21 -0.76
N ARG A 135 -33.50 -34.52 -0.86
CA ARG A 135 -32.16 -35.11 -0.78
C ARG A 135 -31.31 -34.75 -1.99
N LEU A 136 -31.88 -34.78 -3.20
CA LEU A 136 -31.18 -34.35 -4.42
C LEU A 136 -30.78 -32.87 -4.36
N ASP A 137 -31.68 -31.99 -3.89
CA ASP A 137 -31.40 -30.56 -3.74
C ASP A 137 -30.36 -30.29 -2.66
N TYR A 138 -30.41 -31.04 -1.54
CA TYR A 138 -29.37 -31.01 -0.52
C TYR A 138 -28.00 -31.48 -1.06
N ASP A 139 -27.96 -32.61 -1.75
CA ASP A 139 -26.73 -33.15 -2.34
C ASP A 139 -26.15 -32.21 -3.41
N ARG A 140 -27.01 -31.60 -4.23
CA ARG A 140 -26.63 -30.52 -5.17
C ARG A 140 -26.05 -29.33 -4.43
N SER A 141 -26.69 -28.87 -3.36
CA SER A 141 -26.26 -27.70 -2.60
C SER A 141 -24.90 -27.93 -1.94
N LYS A 142 -24.70 -29.13 -1.37
CA LYS A 142 -23.43 -29.57 -0.80
C LYS A 142 -22.34 -29.71 -1.87
N GLY A 143 -22.68 -30.25 -3.04
CA GLY A 143 -21.79 -30.32 -4.20
C GLY A 143 -21.36 -28.93 -4.69
N THR A 144 -22.30 -27.98 -4.76
CA THR A 144 -22.05 -26.59 -5.15
C THR A 144 -21.12 -25.89 -4.14
N CYS A 145 -21.37 -26.09 -2.84
CA CYS A 145 -20.50 -25.57 -1.79
C CYS A 145 -19.06 -26.12 -1.90
N ARG A 146 -18.92 -27.45 -2.11
CA ARG A 146 -17.60 -28.09 -2.29
C ARG A 146 -16.89 -27.59 -3.54
N ALA A 147 -17.58 -27.53 -4.68
CA ALA A 147 -17.02 -27.03 -5.92
C ALA A 147 -16.58 -25.56 -5.79
N MET A 148 -17.32 -24.74 -5.02
CA MET A 148 -16.93 -23.37 -4.72
C MET A 148 -15.66 -23.33 -3.85
N ALA A 149 -15.58 -24.15 -2.79
CA ALA A 149 -14.41 -24.23 -1.93
C ALA A 149 -13.15 -24.73 -2.68
N GLU A 150 -13.30 -25.70 -3.58
CA GLU A 150 -12.22 -26.21 -4.44
C GLU A 150 -11.74 -25.13 -5.42
N ARG A 151 -12.67 -24.43 -6.09
CA ARG A 151 -12.34 -23.29 -6.95
C ARG A 151 -11.64 -22.16 -6.19
N MET A 152 -11.88 -22.03 -4.89
CA MET A 152 -11.20 -21.05 -4.05
C MET A 152 -9.74 -21.43 -3.73
N ALA A 153 -9.37 -22.72 -3.85
CA ALA A 153 -7.98 -23.15 -3.75
C ALA A 153 -7.19 -22.83 -5.04
N ASP A 154 -7.84 -22.95 -6.19
CA ASP A 154 -7.25 -22.78 -7.52
C ASP A 154 -7.62 -21.45 -8.20
N ILE A 155 -7.84 -20.39 -7.42
CA ILE A 155 -8.25 -19.09 -7.98
C ILE A 155 -7.16 -18.54 -8.89
N ALA A 156 -7.48 -18.42 -10.17
CA ALA A 156 -6.70 -17.66 -11.13
C ALA A 156 -6.97 -16.14 -10.98
N GLY A 157 -5.93 -15.33 -11.23
CA GLY A 157 -6.01 -13.87 -11.16
C GLY A 157 -7.06 -13.25 -12.10
N GLY A 158 -7.54 -12.05 -11.77
CA GLY A 158 -8.47 -11.26 -12.57
C GLY A 158 -9.88 -11.13 -12.00
N GLN A 159 -10.77 -10.40 -12.70
CA GLN A 159 -12.11 -10.04 -12.22
C GLN A 159 -12.98 -11.24 -11.86
N MET A 160 -12.92 -12.31 -12.67
CA MET A 160 -13.64 -13.57 -12.40
C MET A 160 -13.20 -14.21 -11.07
N GLY A 161 -11.91 -14.10 -10.72
CA GLY A 161 -11.40 -14.58 -9.43
C GLY A 161 -12.01 -13.81 -8.26
N TRP A 162 -12.07 -12.48 -8.35
CA TRP A 162 -12.64 -11.63 -7.29
C TRP A 162 -14.13 -11.87 -7.07
N GLY A 163 -14.90 -12.08 -8.15
CA GLY A 163 -16.31 -12.50 -8.06
C GLY A 163 -16.47 -13.81 -7.30
N LYS A 164 -15.60 -14.80 -7.53
CA LYS A 164 -15.62 -16.09 -6.84
C LYS A 164 -15.24 -15.99 -5.36
N VAL A 165 -14.29 -15.11 -5.01
CA VAL A 165 -14.01 -14.81 -3.60
C VAL A 165 -15.23 -14.20 -2.92
N ALA A 166 -15.90 -13.25 -3.57
CA ALA A 166 -17.11 -12.61 -3.04
C ALA A 166 -18.27 -13.60 -2.87
N GLU A 167 -18.50 -14.48 -3.85
CA GLU A 167 -19.48 -15.57 -3.76
C GLU A 167 -19.18 -16.50 -2.57
N GLY A 168 -17.92 -16.91 -2.41
CA GLY A 168 -17.48 -17.70 -1.26
C GLY A 168 -17.77 -16.99 0.06
N GLN A 169 -17.32 -15.74 0.22
CA GLN A 169 -17.58 -14.99 1.46
C GLN A 169 -19.08 -14.85 1.76
N LYS A 170 -19.91 -14.57 0.75
CA LYS A 170 -21.37 -14.54 0.88
C LYS A 170 -21.94 -15.90 1.29
N MET A 171 -21.43 -17.00 0.74
CA MET A 171 -21.80 -18.36 1.13
C MET A 171 -21.52 -18.63 2.61
N GLY A 172 -20.32 -18.29 3.08
CA GLY A 172 -19.97 -18.45 4.50
C GLY A 172 -20.84 -17.59 5.43
N GLN A 173 -21.15 -16.35 5.04
CA GLN A 173 -22.07 -15.48 5.79
C GLN A 173 -23.52 -16.00 5.79
N ALA A 174 -23.98 -16.59 4.69
CA ALA A 174 -25.31 -17.20 4.62
C ALA A 174 -25.40 -18.43 5.53
N LEU A 175 -24.32 -19.22 5.63
CA LEU A 175 -24.24 -20.41 6.50
C LEU A 175 -24.19 -20.09 7.99
N THR A 176 -23.75 -18.89 8.40
CA THR A 176 -23.89 -18.47 9.81
C THR A 176 -25.32 -18.06 10.16
N SER A 177 -26.12 -17.72 9.15
CA SER A 177 -27.49 -17.24 9.31
C SER A 177 -28.55 -18.34 9.13
N SER A 178 -28.23 -19.40 8.38
CA SER A 178 -29.11 -20.54 8.11
C SER A 178 -28.31 -21.81 7.82
N ASN A 179 -28.78 -22.93 8.35
CA ASN A 179 -28.20 -24.26 8.10
C ASN A 179 -28.93 -25.01 6.96
N ASP A 180 -29.92 -24.40 6.33
CA ASP A 180 -30.62 -24.94 5.17
C ASP A 180 -29.76 -24.79 3.92
N ALA A 181 -29.27 -25.92 3.40
CA ALA A 181 -28.34 -25.96 2.30
C ALA A 181 -28.91 -25.30 1.03
N VAL A 182 -30.20 -25.51 0.76
CA VAL A 182 -30.87 -25.02 -0.46
C VAL A 182 -31.15 -23.54 -0.37
N ALA A 183 -31.66 -23.08 0.78
CA ALA A 183 -31.90 -21.66 1.01
C ALA A 183 -30.60 -20.84 0.89
N VAL A 184 -29.51 -21.38 1.45
CA VAL A 184 -28.18 -20.76 1.40
C VAL A 184 -27.67 -20.66 -0.04
N VAL A 185 -27.70 -21.77 -0.80
CA VAL A 185 -27.20 -21.77 -2.19
C VAL A 185 -28.03 -20.85 -3.08
N ASN A 186 -29.36 -20.92 -3.00
CA ASN A 186 -30.24 -20.04 -3.78
C ASN A 186 -29.95 -18.57 -3.49
N LYS A 187 -29.80 -18.20 -2.22
CA LYS A 187 -29.48 -16.82 -1.82
C LYS A 187 -28.13 -16.34 -2.38
N VAL A 188 -27.16 -17.22 -2.53
CA VAL A 188 -25.86 -16.89 -3.16
C VAL A 188 -26.03 -16.73 -4.66
N GLU A 189 -26.68 -17.68 -5.33
CA GLU A 189 -26.91 -17.72 -6.78
C GLU A 189 -27.81 -16.58 -7.30
N GLU A 190 -28.77 -16.09 -6.51
CA GLU A 190 -29.67 -15.00 -6.92
C GLU A 190 -28.95 -13.67 -7.20
N ALA A 191 -27.77 -13.45 -6.62
CA ALA A 191 -27.01 -12.22 -6.80
C ALA A 191 -25.51 -12.49 -6.59
N PRO A 192 -24.82 -13.12 -7.56
CA PRO A 192 -23.42 -13.48 -7.43
C PRO A 192 -22.56 -12.23 -7.32
N GLY A 193 -21.60 -12.26 -6.38
CA GLY A 193 -20.61 -11.19 -6.21
C GLY A 193 -21.14 -9.83 -5.73
N THR A 194 -22.45 -9.64 -5.52
CA THR A 194 -23.03 -8.35 -5.10
C THR A 194 -22.67 -7.94 -3.68
N ASN A 195 -22.30 -8.89 -2.82
CA ASN A 195 -21.88 -8.61 -1.44
C ASN A 195 -20.46 -8.05 -1.33
N GLY A 196 -19.66 -8.13 -2.40
CA GLY A 196 -18.26 -7.74 -2.33
C GLY A 196 -17.40 -8.72 -1.55
N VAL A 197 -16.21 -8.27 -1.19
CA VAL A 197 -15.31 -8.96 -0.27
C VAL A 197 -15.04 -8.09 0.96
N THR A 198 -14.82 -8.73 2.10
CA THR A 198 -14.24 -8.10 3.28
C THR A 198 -12.87 -7.55 2.90
N TRP A 199 -12.71 -6.24 3.04
CA TRP A 199 -11.54 -5.49 2.63
C TRP A 199 -10.87 -4.82 3.84
N VAL A 200 -9.95 -3.88 3.59
CA VAL A 200 -9.17 -3.16 4.61
C VAL A 200 -10.06 -2.68 5.76
N GLY A 201 -9.69 -3.02 6.99
CA GLY A 201 -10.44 -2.62 8.19
C GLY A 201 -11.77 -3.37 8.39
N GLY A 202 -12.05 -4.41 7.62
CA GLY A 202 -13.21 -5.28 7.77
C GLY A 202 -14.48 -4.82 7.04
N LYS A 203 -14.41 -3.75 6.23
CA LYS A 203 -15.55 -3.24 5.46
C LYS A 203 -15.73 -4.01 4.15
N GLN A 204 -16.96 -4.20 3.70
CA GLN A 204 -17.23 -4.80 2.38
C GLN A 204 -16.90 -3.83 1.25
N ALA A 205 -16.21 -4.30 0.21
CA ALA A 205 -15.86 -3.54 -0.98
C ALA A 205 -16.03 -4.37 -2.26
N GLY A 206 -16.22 -3.68 -3.39
CA GLY A 206 -16.34 -4.26 -4.73
C GLY A 206 -17.74 -4.74 -5.11
N GLY A 207 -18.65 -4.89 -4.14
CA GLY A 207 -20.04 -5.26 -4.38
C GLY A 207 -20.90 -4.14 -4.97
N ASN A 208 -22.20 -4.42 -5.14
CA ASN A 208 -23.14 -3.45 -5.70
C ASN A 208 -23.38 -2.29 -4.72
N GLY A 209 -23.23 -1.06 -5.19
CA GLY A 209 -23.32 0.15 -4.35
C GLY A 209 -22.19 0.32 -3.34
N GLN A 210 -21.15 -0.53 -3.38
CA GLN A 210 -19.98 -0.44 -2.52
C GLN A 210 -18.85 0.31 -3.21
N GLN A 211 -17.88 0.79 -2.43
CA GLN A 211 -16.66 1.35 -2.99
C GLN A 211 -15.89 0.26 -3.74
N PRO A 212 -15.30 0.57 -4.91
CA PRO A 212 -14.48 -0.40 -5.62
C PRO A 212 -13.24 -0.74 -4.81
N ILE A 213 -12.76 -1.97 -4.98
CA ILE A 213 -11.51 -2.44 -4.38
C ILE A 213 -10.36 -1.77 -5.13
N LYS A 214 -9.54 -1.00 -4.41
CA LYS A 214 -8.37 -0.32 -4.95
C LYS A 214 -7.12 -0.93 -4.34
N VAL A 215 -6.51 -1.89 -5.04
CA VAL A 215 -5.41 -2.69 -4.48
C VAL A 215 -4.23 -1.79 -4.13
N VAL A 216 -3.80 -0.91 -5.03
CA VAL A 216 -2.63 -0.07 -4.77
C VAL A 216 -2.94 0.97 -3.68
N GLY A 217 -4.00 1.73 -3.87
CA GLY A 217 -4.35 2.84 -2.99
C GLY A 217 -4.77 2.40 -1.58
N ASP A 218 -5.61 1.37 -1.44
CA ASP A 218 -6.10 0.96 -0.12
C ASP A 218 -5.02 0.22 0.67
N VAL A 219 -4.22 -0.62 0.01
CA VAL A 219 -3.08 -1.30 0.65
C VAL A 219 -2.00 -0.30 1.04
N ALA A 220 -1.73 0.72 0.22
CA ALA A 220 -0.82 1.80 0.58
C ALA A 220 -1.32 2.58 1.81
N LYS A 221 -2.63 2.92 1.90
CA LYS A 221 -3.20 3.56 3.11
C LYS A 221 -3.07 2.67 4.34
N ALA A 222 -3.40 1.39 4.20
CA ALA A 222 -3.27 0.42 5.29
C ALA A 222 -1.82 0.35 5.77
N GLY A 223 -0.87 0.22 4.83
CA GLY A 223 0.56 0.22 5.12
C GLY A 223 1.04 1.49 5.81
N TYR A 224 0.61 2.66 5.33
CA TYR A 224 0.89 3.95 5.97
C TYR A 224 0.46 3.94 7.43
N ASN A 225 -0.79 3.55 7.69
CA ASN A 225 -1.36 3.56 9.03
C ASN A 225 -0.68 2.53 9.94
N LEU A 226 -0.48 1.31 9.47
CA LEU A 226 0.17 0.24 10.22
C LEU A 226 1.62 0.59 10.59
N LEU A 227 2.37 1.22 9.67
CA LEU A 227 3.73 1.69 9.95
C LEU A 227 3.77 2.85 10.95
N ASN A 228 2.68 3.61 11.09
CA ASN A 228 2.53 4.67 12.08
C ASN A 228 1.77 4.23 13.34
N ASN A 229 1.57 2.92 13.55
CA ASN A 229 0.83 2.35 14.68
C ASN A 229 -0.61 2.90 14.82
N ARG A 230 -1.31 3.02 13.70
CA ARG A 230 -2.70 3.50 13.61
C ARG A 230 -3.61 2.42 13.03
N ALA A 231 -4.91 2.57 13.25
CA ALA A 231 -5.91 1.71 12.61
C ALA A 231 -5.79 1.80 11.08
N ALA A 232 -5.85 0.65 10.40
CA ALA A 232 -5.60 0.55 8.95
C ALA A 232 -6.47 1.49 8.09
N GLN A 233 -7.65 1.86 8.58
CA GLN A 233 -8.65 2.69 7.90
C GLN A 233 -8.67 4.16 8.33
N ASP A 234 -7.73 4.58 9.18
CA ASP A 234 -7.65 5.98 9.60
C ASP A 234 -7.30 6.87 8.39
N THR A 235 -7.97 8.02 8.30
CA THR A 235 -7.82 8.97 7.19
C THR A 235 -7.23 10.30 7.63
N SER A 236 -7.00 10.51 8.93
CA SER A 236 -6.52 11.78 9.45
C SER A 236 -5.03 12.00 9.15
N SER A 237 -4.64 13.26 8.96
CA SER A 237 -3.24 13.64 8.74
C SER A 237 -2.44 13.57 10.05
N ILE A 238 -1.15 13.25 9.96
CA ILE A 238 -0.17 13.32 11.05
C ILE A 238 0.66 14.60 10.84
N PRO A 239 0.49 15.64 11.68
CA PRO A 239 1.33 16.81 11.61
C PRO A 239 2.80 16.44 11.86
N GLN A 240 3.73 17.16 11.21
CA GLN A 240 5.17 16.90 11.36
C GLN A 240 5.65 16.91 12.82
N SER A 241 5.04 17.76 13.66
CA SER A 241 5.34 17.84 15.09
C SER A 241 5.00 16.55 15.86
N SER A 242 4.02 15.78 15.38
CA SER A 242 3.54 14.54 16.00
C SER A 242 4.14 13.29 15.37
N CYS A 243 4.78 13.43 14.21
CA CYS A 243 5.38 12.35 13.45
C CYS A 243 6.54 11.66 14.19
N SER A 244 7.12 12.26 15.25
CA SER A 244 8.10 11.63 16.15
C SER A 244 9.25 10.91 15.41
N ASN A 245 9.74 11.51 14.32
CA ASN A 245 10.77 10.95 13.41
C ASN A 245 10.36 9.66 12.68
N GLY A 246 9.07 9.43 12.47
CA GLY A 246 8.56 8.35 11.62
C GLY A 246 8.84 8.63 10.14
N LEU A 247 9.64 7.77 9.50
CA LEU A 247 9.98 7.88 8.08
C LEU A 247 8.76 8.09 7.16
N VAL A 248 7.66 7.39 7.44
CA VAL A 248 6.48 7.39 6.58
C VAL A 248 5.67 8.69 6.71
N CYS A 249 5.43 9.15 7.94
CA CYS A 249 4.73 10.42 8.17
C CYS A 249 5.59 11.65 7.84
N GLY A 250 6.93 11.50 7.82
CA GLY A 250 7.84 12.56 7.39
C GLY A 250 7.81 12.79 5.89
N SER A 251 7.55 11.73 5.11
CA SER A 251 7.42 11.79 3.64
C SER A 251 6.03 12.18 3.14
N TRP A 252 4.97 11.81 3.86
CA TRP A 252 3.58 12.16 3.54
C TRP A 252 2.80 12.51 4.79
N GLU A 253 2.10 13.65 4.77
CA GLU A 253 1.34 14.12 5.93
C GLU A 253 0.09 13.28 6.17
N SER A 254 -0.43 12.59 5.14
CA SER A 254 -1.66 11.81 5.24
C SER A 254 -1.60 10.48 4.47
N PRO A 255 -2.38 9.48 4.89
CA PRO A 255 -2.51 8.22 4.14
C PRO A 255 -3.08 8.46 2.73
N ALA A 256 -3.89 9.51 2.53
CA ALA A 256 -4.43 9.86 1.23
C ALA A 256 -3.34 10.35 0.26
N GLU A 257 -2.40 11.16 0.75
CA GLU A 257 -1.27 11.65 -0.04
C GLU A 257 -0.33 10.52 -0.46
N ALA A 258 -0.02 9.61 0.47
CA ALA A 258 0.81 8.44 0.18
C ALA A 258 0.14 7.50 -0.86
N ALA A 259 -1.19 7.33 -0.77
CA ALA A 259 -1.95 6.58 -1.77
C ALA A 259 -2.00 7.26 -3.14
N GLN A 260 -2.06 8.60 -3.18
CA GLN A 260 -1.97 9.33 -4.44
C GLN A 260 -0.60 9.15 -5.09
N PHE A 261 0.49 9.19 -4.32
CA PHE A 261 1.81 8.87 -4.82
C PHE A 261 1.87 7.43 -5.37
N ALA A 262 1.36 6.45 -4.62
CA ALA A 262 1.28 5.06 -5.05
C ALA A 262 0.55 4.90 -6.39
N ASN A 263 -0.63 5.51 -6.51
CA ASN A 263 -1.45 5.47 -7.72
C ASN A 263 -0.80 6.18 -8.90
N ARG A 264 -0.04 7.26 -8.67
CA ARG A 264 0.71 7.93 -9.73
C ARG A 264 1.85 7.05 -10.24
N VAL A 265 2.59 6.39 -9.35
CA VAL A 265 3.74 5.55 -9.74
C VAL A 265 3.27 4.27 -10.42
N LEU A 266 2.39 3.52 -9.77
CA LEU A 266 2.04 2.15 -10.15
C LEU A 266 0.75 2.05 -10.96
N GLY A 267 -0.07 3.09 -10.92
CA GLY A 267 -1.43 3.04 -11.43
C GLY A 267 -2.40 2.42 -10.41
N GLU A 268 -3.63 2.20 -10.85
CA GLU A 268 -4.67 1.60 -10.04
C GLU A 268 -5.61 0.77 -10.91
N GLN A 269 -6.11 -0.32 -10.34
CA GLN A 269 -7.21 -1.10 -10.90
C GLN A 269 -8.37 -1.09 -9.91
N GLN A 270 -9.50 -0.51 -10.32
CA GLN A 270 -10.72 -0.49 -9.53
C GLN A 270 -11.50 -1.78 -9.79
N ILE A 271 -11.39 -2.73 -8.87
CA ILE A 271 -12.02 -4.03 -8.99
C ILE A 271 -13.43 -3.99 -8.40
N GLN A 272 -14.38 -4.54 -9.16
CA GLN A 272 -15.74 -4.77 -8.73
C GLN A 272 -16.11 -6.25 -8.96
N THR A 273 -16.90 -6.80 -8.03
CA THR A 273 -17.26 -8.21 -7.98
C THR A 273 -18.69 -8.47 -8.47
N CYS A 274 -19.52 -7.42 -8.56
CA CYS A 274 -20.88 -7.52 -9.07
C CYS A 274 -20.94 -7.66 -10.60
N GLU A 275 -21.96 -8.37 -11.10
CA GLU A 275 -22.24 -8.44 -12.53
C GLU A 275 -22.68 -7.08 -13.09
N GLY A 276 -22.13 -6.69 -14.25
CA GLY A 276 -22.46 -5.42 -14.93
C GLY A 276 -21.78 -4.17 -14.34
N CYS A 277 -20.96 -4.34 -13.30
CA CYS A 277 -20.22 -3.27 -12.65
C CYS A 277 -18.99 -2.83 -13.49
N ALA A 278 -18.84 -1.52 -13.72
CA ALA A 278 -17.81 -0.96 -14.59
C ALA A 278 -16.43 -0.96 -13.90
N THR A 279 -15.51 -1.75 -14.42
CA THR A 279 -14.11 -1.76 -13.97
C THR A 279 -13.38 -0.58 -14.60
N THR A 280 -12.72 0.24 -13.78
CA THR A 280 -11.90 1.37 -14.24
C THR A 280 -10.44 1.09 -13.91
N SER A 281 -9.53 1.31 -14.87
CA SER A 281 -8.09 1.24 -14.63
C SER A 281 -7.43 2.55 -15.00
N THR A 282 -6.48 2.97 -14.18
CA THR A 282 -5.67 4.16 -14.40
C THR A 282 -4.22 3.74 -14.49
N PRO A 283 -3.54 3.93 -15.63
CA PRO A 283 -2.13 3.62 -15.76
C PRO A 283 -1.25 4.48 -14.86
N GLY A 284 -0.18 3.89 -14.32
CA GLY A 284 0.87 4.62 -13.62
C GLY A 284 1.80 5.34 -14.60
N VAL A 285 2.38 6.45 -14.15
CA VAL A 285 3.39 7.22 -14.90
C VAL A 285 4.83 6.80 -14.57
N GLY A 286 5.02 5.95 -13.56
CA GLY A 286 6.33 5.54 -13.06
C GLY A 286 7.03 6.62 -12.23
N LEU A 287 8.32 6.40 -11.94
CA LEU A 287 9.12 7.29 -11.07
C LEU A 287 9.75 8.46 -11.84
N THR A 288 10.13 8.27 -13.12
CA THR A 288 10.88 9.27 -13.90
C THR A 288 10.14 10.62 -14.05
N PRO A 289 8.84 10.67 -14.38
CA PRO A 289 8.13 11.95 -14.46
C PRO A 289 8.03 12.66 -13.10
N LEU A 290 7.93 11.89 -12.01
CA LEU A 290 7.91 12.45 -10.66
C LEU A 290 9.26 13.05 -10.27
N ILE A 291 10.37 12.47 -10.73
CA ILE A 291 11.71 13.06 -10.53
C ILE A 291 11.77 14.45 -11.18
N GLN A 292 11.23 14.61 -12.39
CA GLN A 292 11.22 15.91 -13.07
C GLN A 292 10.35 16.93 -12.32
N GLU A 293 9.15 16.55 -11.88
CA GLU A 293 8.28 17.42 -11.09
C GLU A 293 8.92 17.82 -9.75
N THR A 294 9.60 16.88 -9.07
CA THR A 294 10.34 17.17 -7.85
C THR A 294 11.54 18.05 -8.13
N TYR A 295 12.25 17.85 -9.24
CA TYR A 295 13.37 18.68 -9.66
C TYR A 295 12.96 20.14 -9.82
N ASP A 296 11.86 20.42 -10.52
CA ASP A 296 11.40 21.79 -10.74
C ASP A 296 11.07 22.48 -9.39
N LYS A 297 10.45 21.74 -8.46
CA LYS A 297 10.17 22.22 -7.09
C LYS A 297 11.45 22.48 -6.28
N LYS A 298 12.38 21.53 -6.26
CA LYS A 298 13.64 21.64 -5.50
C LYS A 298 14.54 22.73 -6.07
N LEU A 299 14.56 22.89 -7.40
CA LEU A 299 15.28 23.98 -8.06
C LEU A 299 14.70 25.34 -7.69
N ALA A 300 13.37 25.49 -7.68
CA ALA A 300 12.73 26.74 -7.27
C ALA A 300 13.05 27.09 -5.80
N ALA A 301 12.99 26.11 -4.89
CA ALA A 301 13.36 26.30 -3.49
C ALA A 301 14.83 26.69 -3.32
N LEU A 302 15.74 26.03 -4.06
CA LEU A 302 17.15 26.39 -4.09
C LEU A 302 17.39 27.79 -4.65
N GLN A 303 16.77 28.15 -5.77
CA GLN A 303 16.89 29.49 -6.35
C GLN A 303 16.40 30.57 -5.39
N GLU A 304 15.35 30.31 -4.62
CA GLU A 304 14.91 31.23 -3.57
C GLU A 304 15.97 31.41 -2.48
N LEU A 305 16.57 30.32 -2.00
CA LEU A 305 17.67 30.37 -1.04
C LEU A 305 18.90 31.11 -1.57
N LEU A 306 19.11 31.13 -2.88
CA LEU A 306 20.28 31.77 -3.50
C LEU A 306 20.08 33.27 -3.76
N LYS A 307 18.85 33.79 -3.70
CA LYS A 307 18.57 35.23 -3.88
C LYS A 307 19.33 36.07 -2.83
N PRO A 308 19.96 37.18 -3.25
CA PRO A 308 20.65 38.09 -2.33
C PRO A 308 19.74 38.58 -1.21
N GLY A 309 20.24 38.61 0.03
CA GLY A 309 19.50 39.09 1.19
C GLY A 309 18.46 38.12 1.77
N THR A 310 18.25 36.95 1.16
CA THR A 310 17.33 35.93 1.69
C THR A 310 17.87 35.31 2.97
N GLN A 311 17.06 35.34 4.04
CA GLN A 311 17.39 34.66 5.29
C GLN A 311 17.30 33.13 5.12
N ILE A 312 18.36 32.43 5.53
CA ILE A 312 18.43 30.97 5.49
C ILE A 312 17.83 30.40 6.78
N THR A 313 16.53 30.06 6.71
CA THR A 313 15.79 29.39 7.80
C THR A 313 15.84 27.87 7.63
N SER A 314 15.64 27.12 8.72
CA SER A 314 15.57 25.66 8.69
C SER A 314 14.47 25.14 7.77
N GLU A 315 13.33 25.85 7.72
CA GLU A 315 12.20 25.46 6.89
C GLU A 315 12.51 25.55 5.39
N LYS A 316 13.13 26.65 4.94
CA LYS A 316 13.54 26.80 3.53
C LYS A 316 14.63 25.80 3.14
N LEU A 317 15.55 25.48 4.06
CA LEU A 317 16.54 24.43 3.82
C LEU A 317 15.85 23.08 3.65
N ARG A 318 14.88 22.75 4.51
CA ARG A 318 14.10 21.50 4.45
C ARG A 318 13.34 21.37 3.13
N GLU A 319 12.70 22.44 2.67
CA GLU A 319 12.00 22.47 1.36
C GLU A 319 12.94 22.14 0.19
N ALA A 320 14.18 22.63 0.25
CA ALA A 320 15.21 22.39 -0.76
C ALA A 320 15.94 21.05 -0.61
N SER A 321 15.77 20.33 0.50
CA SER A 321 16.50 19.11 0.87
C SER A 321 15.71 17.82 0.60
N SER A 322 16.38 16.66 0.69
CA SER A 322 15.74 15.36 0.95
C SER A 322 16.24 14.78 2.28
N ASP A 323 15.66 13.67 2.75
CA ASP A 323 16.08 13.08 4.03
C ASP A 323 17.49 12.47 3.93
N SER A 324 17.86 11.88 2.78
CA SER A 324 19.22 11.39 2.55
C SER A 324 20.20 12.48 2.11
N LEU A 325 19.75 13.53 1.43
CA LEU A 325 20.60 14.62 0.95
C LEU A 325 20.16 15.97 1.54
N PRO A 326 20.45 16.22 2.83
CA PRO A 326 20.15 17.49 3.47
C PRO A 326 21.02 18.60 2.86
N ILE A 327 20.40 19.72 2.48
CA ILE A 327 21.10 20.94 2.08
C ILE A 327 21.34 21.78 3.34
N THR A 328 22.62 21.98 3.66
CA THR A 328 23.01 22.78 4.82
C THR A 328 23.16 24.25 4.47
N ARG A 329 23.16 25.11 5.50
CA ARG A 329 23.51 26.53 5.33
C ARG A 329 24.90 26.71 4.72
N GLY A 330 25.85 25.83 5.02
CA GLY A 330 27.20 25.85 4.47
C GLY A 330 27.19 25.70 2.96
N VAL A 331 26.48 24.69 2.45
CA VAL A 331 26.30 24.48 1.00
C VAL A 331 25.65 25.67 0.33
N VAL A 332 24.58 26.24 0.90
CA VAL A 332 23.94 27.44 0.32
C VAL A 332 24.88 28.63 0.29
N THR A 333 25.69 28.82 1.33
CA THR A 333 26.65 29.93 1.41
C THR A 333 27.76 29.75 0.38
N ALA A 334 28.35 28.56 0.29
CA ALA A 334 29.34 28.24 -0.73
C ALA A 334 28.77 28.44 -2.16
N LEU A 335 27.54 28.00 -2.39
CA LEU A 335 26.86 28.14 -3.68
C LEU A 335 26.51 29.62 -4.03
N ARG A 336 26.42 30.50 -3.03
CA ARG A 336 26.28 31.96 -3.26
C ARG A 336 27.58 32.62 -3.70
N ASP A 337 28.72 32.06 -3.32
CA ASP A 337 30.04 32.59 -3.67
C ASP A 337 30.56 32.06 -5.02
N GLU A 338 29.91 31.03 -5.57
CA GLU A 338 30.26 30.41 -6.84
C GLU A 338 29.84 31.23 -8.07
N ARG A 339 30.71 31.26 -9.09
CA ARG A 339 30.44 31.99 -10.35
C ARG A 339 29.38 31.29 -11.21
N ASP A 340 29.39 29.95 -11.20
CA ASP A 340 28.47 29.10 -11.98
C ASP A 340 27.27 28.62 -11.15
N GLN A 341 26.78 29.48 -10.24
CA GLN A 341 25.71 29.19 -9.29
C GLN A 341 24.50 28.51 -9.94
N ALA A 342 24.05 28.99 -11.11
CA ALA A 342 22.86 28.44 -11.77
C ALA A 342 23.03 26.98 -12.20
N VAL A 343 24.23 26.62 -12.69
CA VAL A 343 24.53 25.25 -13.15
C VAL A 343 24.68 24.32 -11.95
N LEU A 344 25.41 24.76 -10.92
CA LEU A 344 25.62 23.99 -9.70
C LEU A 344 24.30 23.80 -8.92
N ALA A 345 23.46 24.81 -8.84
CA ALA A 345 22.13 24.72 -8.23
C ALA A 345 21.23 23.74 -8.99
N SER A 346 21.26 23.79 -10.34
CA SER A 346 20.52 22.84 -11.17
C SER A 346 21.01 21.40 -10.95
N ARG A 347 22.32 21.19 -10.89
CA ARG A 347 22.86 19.86 -10.61
C ARG A 347 22.47 19.35 -9.22
N LEU A 348 22.64 20.18 -8.19
CA LEU A 348 22.27 19.83 -6.82
C LEU A 348 20.76 19.52 -6.71
N ALA A 349 19.90 20.33 -7.34
CA ALA A 349 18.46 20.07 -7.39
C ALA A 349 18.14 18.72 -8.03
N SER A 350 18.87 18.33 -9.08
CA SER A 350 18.66 17.04 -9.74
C SER A 350 19.05 15.85 -8.88
N GLU A 351 20.13 15.98 -8.09
CA GLU A 351 20.59 14.95 -7.16
C GLU A 351 19.63 14.82 -5.96
N VAL A 352 19.16 15.94 -5.40
CA VAL A 352 18.17 15.94 -4.31
C VAL A 352 16.82 15.40 -4.78
N ALA A 353 16.35 15.79 -5.97
CA ALA A 353 15.07 15.31 -6.48
C ALA A 353 15.08 13.80 -6.74
N LEU A 354 16.18 13.29 -7.28
CA LEU A 354 16.37 11.86 -7.44
C LEU A 354 16.35 11.14 -6.09
N ALA A 355 17.08 11.65 -5.09
CA ALA A 355 17.12 11.09 -3.76
C ALA A 355 15.73 11.05 -3.10
N ASP A 356 14.98 12.16 -3.13
CA ASP A 356 13.62 12.27 -2.59
C ASP A 356 12.64 11.26 -3.22
N VAL A 357 12.66 11.12 -4.55
CA VAL A 357 11.75 10.17 -5.23
C VAL A 357 12.16 8.71 -4.98
N LEU A 358 13.45 8.41 -4.92
CA LEU A 358 13.93 7.07 -4.59
C LEU A 358 13.59 6.67 -3.15
N GLU A 359 13.77 7.58 -2.20
CA GLU A 359 13.35 7.39 -0.79
C GLU A 359 11.85 7.09 -0.71
N LYS A 360 11.02 7.91 -1.35
CA LYS A 360 9.56 7.68 -1.44
C LYS A 360 9.21 6.36 -2.13
N GLY A 361 9.95 5.96 -3.16
CA GLY A 361 9.79 4.66 -3.81
C GLY A 361 10.07 3.49 -2.87
N LEU A 362 11.16 3.54 -2.11
CA LEU A 362 11.52 2.51 -1.13
C LEU A 362 10.52 2.46 0.05
N LEU A 363 10.06 3.63 0.51
CA LEU A 363 9.03 3.70 1.53
C LEU A 363 7.69 3.14 1.03
N LEU A 364 7.30 3.46 -0.19
CA LEU A 364 6.12 2.87 -0.82
C LEU A 364 6.22 1.35 -0.90
N GLN A 365 7.38 0.80 -1.25
CA GLN A 365 7.62 -0.64 -1.26
C GLN A 365 7.35 -1.24 0.13
N ARG A 366 7.91 -0.64 1.19
CA ARG A 366 7.69 -1.07 2.58
C ARG A 366 6.21 -0.97 2.97
N MET A 367 5.54 0.12 2.59
CA MET A 367 4.12 0.33 2.85
C MET A 367 3.26 -0.75 2.18
N LEU A 368 3.50 -1.07 0.91
CA LEU A 368 2.75 -2.11 0.20
C LEU A 368 2.96 -3.49 0.86
N ILE A 369 4.19 -3.83 1.23
CA ILE A 369 4.49 -5.08 1.95
C ILE A 369 3.77 -5.12 3.30
N THR A 370 3.83 -4.05 4.09
CA THR A 370 3.17 -4.00 5.40
C THR A 370 1.65 -4.01 5.25
N GLY A 371 1.10 -3.26 4.30
CA GLY A 371 -0.33 -3.23 4.01
C GLY A 371 -0.85 -4.59 3.55
N SER A 372 -0.05 -5.36 2.80
CA SER A 372 -0.40 -6.72 2.40
C SER A 372 -0.50 -7.69 3.59
N LYS A 373 0.02 -7.30 4.76
CA LYS A 373 -0.09 -8.07 6.03
C LYS A 373 -1.28 -7.63 6.88
N GLU A 374 -2.05 -6.63 6.45
CA GLU A 374 -3.34 -6.33 7.08
C GLU A 374 -4.22 -7.60 7.00
N PRO A 375 -4.88 -8.03 8.08
CA PRO A 375 -5.44 -9.38 8.14
C PRO A 375 -6.53 -9.66 7.09
N ASN A 376 -7.33 -8.67 6.69
CA ASN A 376 -8.37 -8.82 5.67
C ASN A 376 -7.76 -8.87 4.26
N VAL A 377 -6.72 -8.08 4.00
CA VAL A 377 -5.95 -8.14 2.75
C VAL A 377 -5.20 -9.46 2.63
N ASN A 378 -4.49 -9.87 3.69
CA ASN A 378 -3.68 -11.08 3.73
C ASN A 378 -4.51 -12.37 3.63
N ALA A 379 -5.76 -12.34 4.12
CA ALA A 379 -6.70 -13.44 3.96
C ALA A 379 -7.15 -13.65 2.51
N ASN A 380 -6.95 -12.65 1.64
CA ASN A 380 -7.32 -12.72 0.24
C ASN A 380 -6.08 -12.93 -0.64
N LYS A 381 -5.90 -14.16 -1.14
CA LYS A 381 -4.76 -14.54 -1.98
C LYS A 381 -4.61 -13.65 -3.22
N LEU A 382 -5.73 -13.26 -3.86
CA LEU A 382 -5.71 -12.38 -5.03
C LEU A 382 -5.16 -11.00 -4.70
N ALA A 383 -5.50 -10.47 -3.52
CA ALA A 383 -5.01 -9.19 -3.05
C ALA A 383 -3.50 -9.23 -2.83
N VAL A 384 -3.02 -10.30 -2.19
CA VAL A 384 -1.58 -10.51 -1.91
C VAL A 384 -0.79 -10.69 -3.20
N GLU A 385 -1.26 -11.53 -4.14
CA GLU A 385 -0.61 -11.75 -5.43
C GLU A 385 -0.57 -10.46 -6.27
N ALA A 386 -1.70 -9.73 -6.33
CA ALA A 386 -1.74 -8.44 -7.03
C ALA A 386 -0.79 -7.42 -6.39
N THR A 387 -0.75 -7.34 -5.05
CA THR A 387 0.16 -6.43 -4.34
C THR A 387 1.62 -6.79 -4.59
N ASN A 388 1.98 -8.08 -4.57
CA ASN A 388 3.34 -8.53 -4.85
C ASN A 388 3.77 -8.18 -6.28
N GLY A 389 2.88 -8.35 -7.28
CA GLY A 389 3.17 -7.92 -8.65
C GLY A 389 3.44 -6.41 -8.76
N GLN A 390 2.75 -5.60 -7.95
CA GLN A 390 3.00 -4.15 -7.89
C GLN A 390 4.33 -3.82 -7.19
N VAL A 391 4.69 -4.56 -6.13
CA VAL A 391 5.99 -4.45 -5.47
C VAL A 391 7.13 -4.82 -6.42
N ASP A 392 6.99 -5.89 -7.20
CA ASP A 392 7.98 -6.31 -8.19
C ASP A 392 8.12 -5.27 -9.30
N THR A 393 7.00 -4.71 -9.77
CA THR A 393 7.00 -3.61 -10.74
C THR A 393 7.75 -2.40 -10.19
N LEU A 394 7.52 -2.02 -8.93
CA LEU A 394 8.22 -0.92 -8.28
C LEU A 394 9.72 -1.17 -8.18
N GLN A 395 10.13 -2.39 -7.80
CA GLN A 395 11.54 -2.77 -7.76
C GLN A 395 12.21 -2.67 -9.13
N GLN A 396 11.52 -3.10 -10.19
CA GLN A 396 12.01 -2.95 -11.57
C GLN A 396 12.17 -1.48 -11.95
N LEU A 397 11.21 -0.62 -11.61
CA LEU A 397 11.32 0.83 -11.85
C LEU A 397 12.54 1.43 -11.14
N ILE A 398 12.75 1.08 -9.87
CA ILE A 398 13.92 1.54 -9.08
C ILE A 398 15.24 1.01 -9.69
N THR A 399 15.28 -0.27 -10.07
CA THR A 399 16.46 -0.88 -10.69
C THR A 399 16.80 -0.23 -12.03
N ASN A 400 15.78 0.01 -12.86
CA ASN A 400 15.95 0.68 -14.15
C ASN A 400 16.49 2.11 -13.98
N LEU A 401 15.97 2.87 -13.01
CA LEU A 401 16.50 4.20 -12.70
C LEU A 401 17.97 4.15 -12.28
N LYS A 402 18.33 3.23 -11.38
CA LYS A 402 19.73 3.04 -10.97
C LYS A 402 20.62 2.76 -12.17
N THR A 403 20.21 1.81 -13.02
CA THR A 403 20.95 1.44 -14.22
C THR A 403 21.07 2.62 -15.20
N GLU A 404 20.01 3.40 -15.40
CA GLU A 404 20.05 4.58 -16.27
C GLU A 404 21.06 5.64 -15.75
N LEU A 405 21.10 5.86 -14.44
CA LEU A 405 22.03 6.80 -13.82
C LEU A 405 23.50 6.33 -13.94
N GLU A 406 23.75 5.06 -13.67
CA GLU A 406 25.09 4.46 -13.83
C GLU A 406 25.56 4.59 -15.29
N MET A 407 24.69 4.31 -16.26
CA MET A 407 24.99 4.49 -17.69
C MET A 407 25.29 5.95 -18.03
N ARG A 408 24.49 6.91 -17.54
CA ARG A 408 24.72 8.34 -17.78
C ARG A 408 26.07 8.80 -17.21
N GLN A 409 26.44 8.36 -16.02
CA GLN A 409 27.74 8.67 -15.41
C GLN A 409 28.90 8.08 -16.23
N GLN A 410 28.80 6.83 -16.66
CA GLN A 410 29.81 6.20 -17.52
C GLN A 410 29.97 6.93 -18.87
N LEU A 411 28.87 7.32 -19.51
CA LEU A 411 28.91 8.06 -20.78
C LEU A 411 29.52 9.46 -20.63
N ALA A 412 29.19 10.17 -19.54
CA ALA A 412 29.75 11.49 -19.26
C ALA A 412 31.27 11.45 -18.96
N ASN A 413 31.74 10.39 -18.29
CA ASN A 413 33.14 10.21 -17.90
C ASN A 413 34.06 9.76 -19.06
N ASN A 414 33.49 9.30 -20.17
CA ASN A 414 34.27 8.83 -21.33
C ASN A 414 34.66 9.99 -22.25
N SER A 415 33.83 10.32 -23.24
CA SER A 415 34.25 11.19 -24.34
C SER A 415 34.33 12.67 -23.96
N PRO A 416 33.31 13.27 -23.29
CA PRO A 416 33.35 14.70 -22.96
C PRO A 416 34.48 15.04 -21.98
N MET A 417 34.63 14.26 -20.90
CA MET A 417 35.68 14.50 -19.92
C MET A 417 37.08 14.36 -20.53
N LYS A 418 37.32 13.33 -21.37
CA LYS A 418 38.61 13.17 -22.06
C LYS A 418 38.93 14.32 -23.02
N ILE A 419 37.92 14.90 -23.69
CA ILE A 419 38.11 16.06 -24.56
C ILE A 419 38.49 17.30 -23.72
N ILE A 420 37.82 17.52 -22.58
CA ILE A 420 38.12 18.62 -21.67
C ILE A 420 39.52 18.46 -21.05
N GLU A 421 39.87 17.27 -20.54
CA GLU A 421 41.21 16.94 -20.03
C GLU A 421 42.28 17.24 -21.07
N ARG A 422 42.08 16.79 -22.32
CA ARG A 422 43.00 17.07 -23.42
C ARG A 422 43.07 18.55 -23.79
N SER A 423 41.96 19.28 -23.66
CA SER A 423 41.94 20.73 -23.87
C SER A 423 42.74 21.47 -22.79
N LYS A 424 42.52 21.11 -21.51
CA LYS A 424 43.22 21.68 -20.37
C LYS A 424 44.73 21.41 -20.43
N ALA A 425 45.12 20.16 -20.71
CA ALA A 425 46.53 19.79 -20.89
C ALA A 425 47.20 20.56 -22.03
N ARG A 426 46.49 20.80 -23.15
CA ARG A 426 47.00 21.68 -24.23
C ARG A 426 47.15 23.13 -23.76
N SER A 427 46.20 23.66 -22.99
CA SER A 427 46.28 25.02 -22.47
C SER A 427 47.43 25.22 -21.47
N GLU A 428 47.65 24.26 -20.58
CA GLU A 428 48.73 24.28 -19.59
C GLU A 428 50.10 24.13 -20.27
N ASN A 429 50.23 23.20 -21.23
CA ASN A 429 51.44 23.07 -22.05
C ASN A 429 51.68 24.29 -22.95
N SER A 430 50.64 25.01 -23.34
CA SER A 430 50.82 26.26 -24.08
C SER A 430 51.32 27.39 -23.17
N ARG A 431 50.86 27.46 -21.91
CA ARG A 431 51.31 28.48 -20.93
C ARG A 431 52.80 28.35 -20.59
N THR A 432 53.33 27.13 -20.49
CA THR A 432 54.76 26.89 -20.21
C THR A 432 55.71 27.25 -21.36
N ILE A 433 55.20 27.45 -22.58
CA ILE A 433 56.02 27.88 -23.73
C ILE A 433 56.19 29.41 -23.78
N TYR A 434 55.42 30.19 -23.00
CA TYR A 434 55.44 31.66 -23.06
C TYR A 434 56.31 32.37 -22.01
N ASP A 435 56.99 31.68 -21.10
CA ASP A 435 57.88 32.31 -20.10
C ASP A 435 59.26 32.75 -20.67
N ALA A 436 59.52 32.58 -21.97
CA ALA A 436 60.82 32.86 -22.59
C ALA A 436 60.79 33.85 -23.79
N ALA A 437 59.71 34.62 -24.01
CA ALA A 437 59.68 35.59 -25.11
C ALA A 437 59.02 36.93 -24.72
N PRO A 438 59.73 38.07 -24.82
CA PRO A 438 59.23 39.39 -24.39
C PRO A 438 58.30 40.09 -25.40
N GLU A 439 57.48 39.36 -26.16
CA GLU A 439 56.48 39.99 -27.06
C GLU A 439 55.10 39.33 -26.92
N GLN A 440 54.31 39.88 -25.99
CA GLN A 440 52.90 39.56 -25.80
C GLN A 440 52.03 40.18 -26.91
N ASP A 441 52.12 39.79 -28.19
CA ASP A 441 51.03 40.19 -29.13
C ASP A 441 50.91 39.48 -30.50
N ARG A 442 51.49 38.29 -30.71
CA ARG A 442 51.44 37.69 -32.07
C ARG A 442 50.06 37.15 -32.49
N LEU A 443 49.24 36.68 -31.55
CA LEU A 443 47.90 36.14 -31.88
C LEU A 443 46.89 37.24 -32.24
N LEU A 444 46.99 38.41 -31.60
CA LEU A 444 46.18 39.59 -31.94
C LEU A 444 46.65 40.25 -33.24
N GLN A 445 47.95 40.20 -33.57
CA GLN A 445 48.46 40.64 -34.87
C GLN A 445 48.01 39.75 -36.04
N LEU A 446 47.88 38.44 -35.83
CA LEU A 446 47.41 37.49 -36.86
C LEU A 446 45.89 37.54 -37.09
N GLN A 447 45.12 38.11 -36.16
CA GLN A 447 43.67 38.29 -36.29
C GLN A 447 43.27 39.66 -36.85
N LYS A 448 44.22 40.58 -37.10
CA LYS A 448 43.91 41.79 -37.85
C LYS A 448 43.72 41.45 -39.33
N PRO A 449 42.57 41.79 -39.95
CA PRO A 449 42.40 41.64 -41.37
C PRO A 449 43.43 42.52 -42.09
N ALA A 450 44.10 41.97 -43.10
CA ALA A 450 45.03 42.73 -43.92
C ALA A 450 44.25 43.80 -44.70
N ASP A 451 44.49 45.07 -44.40
CA ASP A 451 44.01 46.18 -45.20
C ASP A 451 44.60 46.05 -46.61
N LYS A 452 43.72 45.98 -47.61
CA LYS A 452 44.08 45.98 -49.02
C LYS A 452 44.35 47.42 -49.46
N GLU A 453 45.58 47.68 -49.91
CA GLU A 453 45.88 48.80 -50.82
C GLU A 453 45.24 48.58 -52.20
#